data_AF-V9EK28-F1
#
_entry.id   AF-V9EK28-F1
#
_cell.length_a   1.000
_cell.length_b   1.000
_cell.length_c   1.000
_cell.angle_alpha   90.00
_cell.angle_beta   90.00
_cell.angle_gamma   90.00
#
_symmetry.space_group_name_H-M   'P 1'
#
loop_
_entity.id
_entity.type
_entity.pdbx_description
1 polymer ?
#
loop_
_entity_poly.entity_id
_entity_poly.type
_entity_poly.pdbx_seq_one_letter_code
_entity_poly.pdbx_strand_id
1 'polypeptide(L)'
;MGVMHRFLLLAALTLFIVVVKATEFRHTKMSRPTTSGYGGRLLRTARMRDDEARGVLIPGLKNWRVTSWIKNGKSEDYVLNKLHLTNLIGRALTDDPNFKYFQKFKVDGWLKQKASTTAAWDDLGLSTLSVNEITKVDTFRIYEEYIKALNKKAKDIHWSQWSKLLGGGSDTEMAIKVSILTKLGRLDDTDIALMVGSSGLIAYNRAARQYGKFY
;
A
#
# COMPACT_ATOMS: atom_id res chain seq x y z
N MET A 1 24.40 15.96 -14.50
CA MET A 1 23.93 14.70 -13.89
C MET A 1 23.00 15.04 -12.74
N GLY A 2 21.68 14.86 -12.91
CA GLY A 2 20.73 15.07 -11.83
C GLY A 2 19.42 15.69 -12.28
N VAL A 3 18.35 14.93 -12.05
CA VAL A 3 16.92 15.33 -11.98
C VAL A 3 16.22 15.76 -13.28
N MET A 4 16.90 16.34 -14.26
CA MET A 4 16.28 16.75 -15.54
C MET A 4 15.94 15.59 -16.51
N HIS A 5 16.38 14.36 -16.23
CA HIS A 5 16.09 13.18 -17.08
C HIS A 5 14.89 12.34 -16.63
N ARG A 6 14.25 12.69 -15.51
CA ARG A 6 13.06 11.96 -15.02
C ARG A 6 11.73 12.58 -15.42
N PHE A 7 11.74 13.81 -15.92
CA PHE A 7 10.55 14.52 -16.40
C PHE A 7 10.32 14.42 -17.92
N LEU A 8 11.25 13.78 -18.66
CA LEU A 8 11.19 13.65 -20.12
C LEU A 8 10.63 12.30 -20.62
N LEU A 9 10.07 11.46 -19.73
CA LEU A 9 9.50 10.15 -20.09
C LEU A 9 7.97 10.07 -19.97
N LEU A 10 7.27 11.19 -19.75
CA LEU A 10 5.80 11.22 -19.71
C LEU A 10 5.14 11.94 -20.89
N ALA A 11 5.91 12.33 -21.91
CA ALA A 11 5.37 13.02 -23.08
C ALA A 11 6.07 12.62 -24.39
N ALA A 12 6.23 11.32 -24.66
CA ALA A 12 6.47 10.81 -26.01
C ALA A 12 6.43 9.27 -26.02
N LEU A 13 5.26 8.67 -26.26
CA LEU A 13 5.21 7.45 -27.07
C LEU A 13 3.81 7.24 -27.64
N THR A 14 3.53 7.98 -28.70
CA THR A 14 2.60 7.56 -29.73
C THR A 14 3.14 6.32 -30.45
N LEU A 15 2.29 5.29 -30.54
CA LEU A 15 2.12 4.40 -31.69
C LEU A 15 3.37 3.66 -32.24
N PHE A 16 3.50 2.36 -31.91
CA PHE A 16 3.94 1.35 -32.88
C PHE A 16 3.39 -0.04 -32.53
N ILE A 17 2.72 -0.66 -33.52
CA ILE A 17 2.09 -1.98 -33.50
C ILE A 17 3.13 -3.02 -33.92
N VAL A 18 3.14 -4.21 -33.31
CA VAL A 18 3.44 -5.46 -34.03
C VAL A 18 2.54 -6.58 -33.53
N VAL A 19 1.67 -7.05 -34.42
CA VAL A 19 1.01 -8.36 -34.35
C VAL A 19 2.06 -9.44 -34.55
N VAL A 20 2.21 -10.37 -33.60
CA VAL A 20 2.88 -11.65 -33.85
C VAL A 20 1.88 -12.77 -33.64
N LYS A 21 1.60 -13.46 -34.76
CA LYS A 21 0.81 -14.69 -34.82
C LYS A 21 1.48 -15.84 -34.06
N ALA A 22 0.62 -16.74 -33.62
CA ALA A 22 0.88 -18.02 -32.96
C ALA A 22 2.09 -18.80 -33.48
N THR A 23 2.79 -19.44 -32.54
CA THR A 23 3.39 -20.76 -32.77
C THR A 23 2.98 -21.68 -31.64
N GLU A 24 2.25 -22.72 -32.00
CA GLU A 24 1.97 -23.88 -31.16
C GLU A 24 3.29 -24.53 -30.76
N PHE A 25 3.46 -24.85 -29.47
CA PHE A 25 4.48 -25.80 -29.04
C PHE A 25 3.82 -27.04 -28.47
N ARG A 26 4.03 -28.13 -29.20
CA ARG A 26 3.54 -29.48 -28.92
C ARG A 26 4.13 -30.01 -27.62
N HIS A 27 3.27 -30.65 -26.83
CA HIS A 27 3.66 -31.44 -25.67
C HIS A 27 4.48 -32.66 -26.10
N THR A 28 5.77 -32.66 -25.81
CA THR A 28 6.56 -33.89 -25.72
C THR A 28 6.41 -34.45 -24.30
N LYS A 29 5.56 -35.46 -24.18
CA LYS A 29 5.60 -36.43 -23.07
C LYS A 29 6.92 -37.19 -23.14
N MET A 30 7.74 -37.15 -22.09
CA MET A 30 8.71 -38.20 -21.82
C MET A 30 8.85 -38.47 -20.32
N SER A 31 8.37 -39.66 -19.97
CA SER A 31 8.89 -40.66 -19.04
C SER A 31 9.30 -40.29 -17.62
N ARG A 32 8.48 -40.80 -16.71
CA ARG A 32 8.75 -41.10 -15.30
C ARG A 32 9.76 -42.25 -15.19
N PRO A 33 10.65 -42.24 -14.19
CA PRO A 33 11.03 -43.47 -13.50
C PRO A 33 10.48 -43.44 -12.08
N THR A 34 9.77 -44.51 -11.74
CA THR A 34 9.43 -44.94 -10.38
C THR A 34 10.71 -45.41 -9.68
N THR A 35 11.01 -44.84 -8.52
CA THR A 35 11.76 -45.56 -7.48
C THR A 35 11.24 -45.17 -6.11
N SER A 36 10.78 -46.18 -5.39
CA SER A 36 10.34 -46.16 -4.00
C SER A 36 11.51 -45.99 -3.05
N GLY A 37 11.31 -45.31 -1.92
CA GLY A 37 12.29 -45.33 -0.82
C GLY A 37 12.01 -44.34 0.30
N TYR A 38 11.34 -44.85 1.34
CA TYR A 38 11.46 -44.53 2.77
C TYR A 38 11.33 -43.08 3.29
N GLY A 39 10.55 -42.97 4.37
CA GLY A 39 10.26 -41.71 5.06
C GLY A 39 11.47 -41.04 5.70
N GLY A 40 11.40 -39.72 5.74
CA GLY A 40 12.36 -38.87 6.43
C GLY A 40 11.81 -37.46 6.55
N ARG A 41 11.30 -37.14 7.73
CA ARG A 41 10.92 -35.80 8.16
C ARG A 41 12.18 -34.90 8.06
N LEU A 42 12.22 -33.98 7.10
CA LEU A 42 13.32 -33.00 6.99
C LEU A 42 12.80 -31.57 7.17
N LEU A 43 13.13 -31.00 8.32
CA LEU A 43 13.01 -29.58 8.62
C LEU A 43 14.14 -28.82 7.91
N ARG A 44 13.73 -27.87 7.07
CA ARG A 44 14.44 -26.67 6.55
C ARG A 44 15.97 -26.68 6.49
N THR A 45 16.48 -26.60 5.26
CA THR A 45 17.36 -25.50 4.79
C THR A 45 17.35 -25.48 3.27
N ALA A 46 16.31 -24.91 2.67
CA ALA A 46 16.36 -24.52 1.27
C ALA A 46 16.54 -23.01 1.21
N ARG A 47 17.73 -22.57 0.80
CA ARG A 47 17.96 -21.21 0.29
C ARG A 47 17.03 -21.06 -0.91
N MET A 48 15.85 -20.49 -0.70
CA MET A 48 14.88 -20.26 -1.78
C MET A 48 15.51 -19.26 -2.75
N ARG A 49 15.96 -19.79 -3.89
CA ARG A 49 16.29 -19.01 -5.08
C ARG A 49 14.97 -18.38 -5.55
N ASP A 50 15.01 -17.09 -5.92
CA ASP A 50 13.85 -16.22 -6.18
C ASP A 50 12.96 -16.62 -7.39
N ASP A 51 13.14 -17.83 -7.93
CA ASP A 51 12.66 -18.24 -9.25
C ASP A 51 11.50 -19.24 -9.28
N GLU A 52 11.03 -19.80 -8.16
CA GLU A 52 9.94 -20.79 -8.21
C GLU A 52 8.76 -20.46 -7.30
N ALA A 53 7.63 -20.10 -7.93
CA ALA A 53 6.33 -20.75 -7.74
C ALA A 53 5.24 -19.99 -8.51
N ARG A 54 5.15 -20.26 -9.82
CA ARG A 54 3.95 -20.02 -10.62
C ARG A 54 2.91 -21.06 -10.22
N GLY A 55 2.05 -20.73 -9.26
CA GLY A 55 1.00 -21.63 -8.79
C GLY A 55 0.24 -20.98 -7.64
N VAL A 56 -1.09 -20.99 -7.73
CA VAL A 56 -2.05 -20.35 -6.81
C VAL A 56 -1.56 -20.40 -5.35
N LEU A 57 -1.09 -19.26 -4.84
CA LEU A 57 -0.54 -19.18 -3.48
C LEU A 57 -1.67 -19.05 -2.46
N ILE A 58 -1.72 -19.98 -1.52
CA ILE A 58 -2.61 -19.97 -0.35
C ILE A 58 -2.41 -18.64 0.42
N PRO A 59 -3.47 -17.96 0.90
CA PRO A 59 -3.38 -16.64 1.55
C PRO A 59 -2.30 -16.51 2.65
N GLY A 60 -2.09 -17.56 3.45
CA GLY A 60 -1.05 -17.58 4.48
C GLY A 60 0.37 -17.40 3.95
N LEU A 61 0.67 -17.97 2.77
CA LEU A 61 1.98 -17.84 2.13
C LEU A 61 2.22 -16.44 1.57
N LYS A 62 1.16 -15.77 1.07
CA LYS A 62 1.25 -14.38 0.61
C LYS A 62 1.53 -13.41 1.76
N ASN A 63 0.87 -13.58 2.91
CA ASN A 63 1.14 -12.77 4.11
C ASN A 63 2.59 -12.91 4.59
N TRP A 64 3.09 -14.15 4.68
CA TRP A 64 4.50 -14.39 5.03
C TRP A 64 5.45 -13.70 4.05
N ARG A 65 5.13 -13.76 2.76
CA ARG A 65 5.94 -13.13 1.70
C ARG A 65 5.97 -11.61 1.84
N VAL A 66 4.84 -10.96 2.13
CA VAL A 66 4.79 -9.51 2.42
C VAL A 66 5.71 -9.16 3.58
N THR A 67 5.66 -9.90 4.69
CA THR A 67 6.56 -9.69 5.83
C THR A 67 8.03 -9.85 5.43
N SER A 68 8.35 -10.85 4.61
CA SER A 68 9.70 -11.04 4.07
C SER A 68 10.15 -9.87 3.20
N TRP A 69 9.30 -9.36 2.31
CA TRP A 69 9.60 -8.20 1.46
C TRP A 69 9.89 -6.94 2.29
N ILE A 70 9.09 -6.68 3.32
CA ILE A 70 9.32 -5.57 4.27
C ILE A 70 10.62 -5.77 5.06
N LYS A 71 10.92 -7.00 5.48
CA LYS A 71 12.17 -7.31 6.20
C LYS A 71 13.39 -7.05 5.34
N ASN A 72 13.32 -7.43 4.07
CA ASN A 72 14.41 -7.36 3.11
C ASN A 72 14.45 -6.04 2.32
N GLY A 73 13.60 -5.06 2.67
CA GLY A 73 13.60 -3.74 2.03
C GLY A 73 13.33 -3.78 0.52
N LYS A 74 12.46 -4.69 0.05
CA LYS A 74 12.11 -4.76 -1.38
C LYS A 74 11.40 -3.48 -1.82
N SER A 75 11.65 -3.06 -3.06
CA SER A 75 11.01 -1.86 -3.63
C SER A 75 9.53 -2.08 -3.93
N GLU A 76 8.79 -0.98 -4.01
CA GLU A 76 7.39 -0.96 -4.44
C GLU A 76 7.20 -1.62 -5.80
N ASP A 77 7.97 -1.22 -6.82
CA ASP A 77 7.92 -1.79 -8.17
C ASP A 77 8.09 -3.32 -8.17
N TYR A 78 9.02 -3.81 -7.34
CA TYR A 78 9.24 -5.25 -7.19
C TYR A 78 7.99 -5.94 -6.63
N VAL A 79 7.35 -5.35 -5.61
CA VAL A 79 6.16 -5.92 -4.99
C VAL A 79 4.96 -5.87 -5.94
N LEU A 80 4.74 -4.76 -6.63
CA LEU A 80 3.68 -4.62 -7.64
C LEU A 80 3.84 -5.67 -8.74
N ASN A 81 5.05 -5.86 -9.26
CA ASN A 81 5.33 -6.87 -10.28
C ASN A 81 5.07 -8.30 -9.76
N LYS A 82 5.54 -8.63 -8.55
CA LYS A 82 5.31 -9.96 -7.94
C LYS A 82 3.85 -10.22 -7.57
N LEU A 83 3.05 -9.19 -7.42
CA LEU A 83 1.61 -9.27 -7.20
C LEU A 83 0.80 -9.13 -8.51
N HIS A 84 1.47 -8.95 -9.65
CA HIS A 84 0.85 -8.74 -10.97
C HIS A 84 -0.05 -7.49 -11.04
N LEU A 85 0.33 -6.43 -10.33
CA LEU A 85 -0.42 -5.17 -10.24
C LEU A 85 0.16 -4.01 -11.08
N THR A 86 1.34 -4.18 -11.68
CA THR A 86 2.12 -3.10 -12.31
C THR A 86 1.35 -2.24 -13.34
N ASN A 87 0.40 -2.83 -14.06
CA ASN A 87 -0.35 -2.13 -15.11
C ASN A 87 -1.83 -1.91 -14.76
N LEU A 88 -2.20 -2.16 -13.49
CA LEU A 88 -3.56 -1.94 -13.03
C LEU A 88 -3.67 -0.54 -12.45
N ILE A 89 -4.74 0.15 -12.81
CA ILE A 89 -5.10 1.49 -12.32
C ILE A 89 -6.60 1.52 -12.04
N GLY A 90 -7.09 2.53 -11.33
CA GLY A 90 -8.53 2.63 -11.12
C GLY A 90 -9.06 1.48 -10.27
N ARG A 91 -10.34 1.21 -10.51
CA ARG A 91 -11.03 0.01 -10.01
C ARG A 91 -10.33 -1.30 -10.37
N ALA A 92 -9.66 -1.39 -11.53
CA ALA A 92 -8.95 -2.61 -11.88
C ALA A 92 -7.83 -2.94 -10.89
N LEU A 93 -7.18 -1.91 -10.32
CA LEU A 93 -6.20 -2.09 -9.24
C LEU A 93 -6.88 -2.45 -7.92
N THR A 94 -7.90 -1.70 -7.51
CA THR A 94 -8.48 -1.83 -6.17
C THR A 94 -9.38 -3.05 -5.99
N ASP A 95 -9.97 -3.55 -7.07
CA ASP A 95 -10.79 -4.77 -7.08
C ASP A 95 -9.94 -6.04 -7.24
N ASP A 96 -8.65 -5.94 -7.60
CA ASP A 96 -7.78 -7.10 -7.72
C ASP A 96 -7.58 -7.77 -6.34
N PRO A 97 -7.78 -9.11 -6.21
CA PRO A 97 -7.60 -9.82 -4.94
C PRO A 97 -6.20 -9.73 -4.34
N ASN A 98 -5.19 -9.34 -5.13
CA ASN A 98 -3.81 -9.14 -4.68
C ASN A 98 -3.56 -7.74 -4.11
N PHE A 99 -4.42 -6.76 -4.40
CA PHE A 99 -4.27 -5.38 -3.91
C PHE A 99 -4.18 -5.32 -2.39
N LYS A 100 -4.94 -6.14 -1.66
CA LYS A 100 -4.87 -6.22 -0.19
C LYS A 100 -3.46 -6.57 0.34
N TYR A 101 -2.66 -7.32 -0.42
CA TYR A 101 -1.28 -7.65 -0.02
C TYR A 101 -0.34 -6.48 -0.30
N PHE A 102 -0.60 -5.70 -1.35
CA PHE A 102 0.13 -4.46 -1.61
C PHE A 102 -0.19 -3.40 -0.55
N GLN A 103 -1.47 -3.21 -0.22
CA GLN A 103 -1.91 -2.35 0.88
C GLN A 103 -1.25 -2.76 2.20
N LYS A 104 -1.23 -4.07 2.51
CA LYS A 104 -0.53 -4.59 3.69
C LYS A 104 0.97 -4.28 3.64
N PHE A 105 1.62 -4.43 2.48
CA PHE A 105 3.03 -4.12 2.31
C PHE A 105 3.35 -2.66 2.67
N LYS A 106 2.55 -1.71 2.18
CA LYS A 106 2.69 -0.28 2.48
C LYS A 106 2.43 0.01 3.96
N VAL A 107 1.27 -0.39 4.48
CA VAL A 107 0.85 -0.13 5.87
C VAL A 107 1.83 -0.73 6.88
N ASP A 108 2.17 -2.01 6.77
CA ASP A 108 3.09 -2.66 7.71
C ASP A 108 4.52 -2.11 7.56
N GLY A 109 4.92 -1.70 6.35
CA GLY A 109 6.18 -1.03 6.07
C GLY A 109 6.30 0.30 6.82
N TRP A 110 5.32 1.17 6.68
CA TRP A 110 5.26 2.46 7.39
C TRP A 110 5.19 2.27 8.91
N LEU A 111 4.40 1.31 9.39
CA LEU A 111 4.34 0.97 10.82
C LEU A 111 5.71 0.52 11.36
N LYS A 112 6.44 -0.33 10.63
CA LYS A 112 7.78 -0.78 11.01
C LYS A 112 8.77 0.39 11.05
N GLN A 113 8.67 1.31 10.11
CA GLN A 113 9.51 2.49 10.02
C GLN A 113 9.10 3.60 11.02
N LYS A 114 7.94 3.46 11.68
CA LYS A 114 7.30 4.52 12.48
C LYS A 114 7.14 5.82 11.66
N ALA A 115 6.78 5.68 10.40
CA ALA A 115 6.58 6.81 9.50
C ALA A 115 5.45 7.71 10.02
N SER A 116 5.58 9.02 9.87
CA SER A 116 4.44 9.91 10.09
C SER A 116 3.38 9.67 9.01
N THR A 117 2.14 10.02 9.31
CA THR A 117 1.08 10.03 8.28
C THR A 117 1.43 10.97 7.14
N THR A 118 2.13 12.08 7.37
CA THR A 118 2.54 12.99 6.29
C THR A 118 3.55 12.34 5.35
N ALA A 119 4.51 11.55 5.87
CA ALA A 119 5.40 10.78 5.01
C ALA A 119 4.64 9.74 4.18
N ALA A 120 3.64 9.05 4.77
CA ALA A 120 2.80 8.12 4.03
C ALA A 120 1.91 8.82 2.98
N TRP A 121 1.43 10.02 3.29
CA TRP A 121 0.63 10.85 2.40
C TRP A 121 1.43 11.29 1.16
N ASP A 122 2.65 11.77 1.37
CA ASP A 122 3.57 12.16 0.31
C ASP A 122 3.99 10.95 -0.54
N ASP A 123 4.28 9.82 0.10
CA ASP A 123 4.64 8.54 -0.55
C ASP A 123 3.51 7.97 -1.44
N LEU A 124 2.26 8.38 -1.21
CA LEU A 124 1.12 8.05 -2.06
C LEU A 124 0.80 9.13 -3.12
N GLY A 125 1.57 10.23 -3.15
CA GLY A 125 1.36 11.33 -4.09
C GLY A 125 0.08 12.13 -3.85
N LEU A 126 -0.42 12.17 -2.62
CA LEU A 126 -1.70 12.82 -2.29
C LEU A 126 -1.59 14.34 -2.09
N SER A 127 -0.37 14.87 -1.98
CA SER A 127 -0.07 16.25 -1.54
C SER A 127 -0.54 17.33 -2.51
N THR A 128 -0.78 17.00 -3.77
CA THR A 128 -1.27 17.95 -4.78
C THR A 128 -2.77 17.92 -4.98
N LEU A 129 -3.48 17.01 -4.30
CA LEU A 129 -4.91 16.79 -4.50
C LEU A 129 -5.75 17.61 -3.52
N SER A 130 -6.88 18.12 -3.99
CA SER A 130 -7.90 18.73 -3.14
C SER A 130 -8.72 17.68 -2.40
N VAL A 131 -9.44 18.10 -1.35
CA VAL A 131 -10.33 17.23 -0.54
C VAL A 131 -11.28 16.39 -1.40
N ASN A 132 -11.84 16.98 -2.46
CA ASN A 132 -12.80 16.31 -3.36
C ASN A 132 -12.15 15.34 -4.36
N GLU A 133 -10.84 15.46 -4.59
CA GLU A 133 -10.09 14.59 -5.49
C GLU A 133 -9.53 13.38 -4.74
N ILE A 134 -9.05 13.58 -3.51
CA ILE A 134 -8.44 12.54 -2.66
C ILE A 134 -9.35 11.32 -2.52
N THR A 135 -10.64 11.53 -2.24
CA THR A 135 -11.61 10.44 -2.03
C THR A 135 -11.88 9.60 -3.27
N LYS A 136 -11.43 10.05 -4.45
CA LYS A 136 -11.61 9.36 -5.74
C LYS A 136 -10.38 8.59 -6.19
N VAL A 137 -9.22 8.82 -5.57
CA VAL A 137 -7.98 8.16 -5.95
C VAL A 137 -7.85 6.83 -5.21
N ASP A 138 -7.55 5.77 -5.95
CA ASP A 138 -7.47 4.40 -5.43
C ASP A 138 -6.49 4.22 -4.26
N THR A 139 -5.37 4.92 -4.33
CA THR A 139 -4.30 4.85 -3.32
C THR A 139 -4.73 5.45 -1.99
N PHE A 140 -5.75 6.32 -1.96
CA PHE A 140 -6.27 6.90 -0.71
C PHE A 140 -6.75 5.83 0.28
N ARG A 141 -7.31 4.72 -0.22
CA ARG A 141 -7.71 3.59 0.63
C ARG A 141 -6.54 2.99 1.41
N ILE A 142 -5.31 3.08 0.90
CA ILE A 142 -4.10 2.64 1.62
C ILE A 142 -3.81 3.58 2.80
N TYR A 143 -3.99 4.89 2.60
CA TYR A 143 -3.85 5.90 3.65
C TYR A 143 -4.88 5.72 4.77
N GLU A 144 -6.15 5.47 4.41
CA GLU A 144 -7.21 5.19 5.39
C GLU A 144 -6.88 3.97 6.28
N GLU A 145 -6.41 2.87 5.67
CA GLU A 145 -5.99 1.70 6.44
C GLU A 145 -4.76 1.97 7.32
N TYR A 146 -3.86 2.88 6.91
CA TYR A 146 -2.75 3.29 7.76
C TYR A 146 -3.21 4.05 8.99
N ILE A 147 -4.08 5.05 8.83
CA ILE A 147 -4.68 5.80 9.96
C ILE A 147 -5.45 4.85 10.87
N LYS A 148 -6.23 3.93 10.32
CA LYS A 148 -6.96 2.91 11.09
C LYS A 148 -6.02 2.02 11.91
N ALA A 149 -4.90 1.60 11.33
CA ALA A 149 -3.90 0.81 12.05
C ALA A 149 -3.21 1.61 13.17
N LEU A 150 -2.88 2.88 12.93
CA LEU A 150 -2.35 3.78 13.94
C LEU A 150 -3.37 4.05 15.06
N ASN A 151 -4.63 4.31 14.72
CA ASN A 151 -5.70 4.51 15.68
C ASN A 151 -5.90 3.29 16.59
N LYS A 152 -5.81 2.07 16.02
CA LYS A 152 -5.85 0.83 16.81
C LYS A 152 -4.67 0.76 17.78
N LYS A 153 -3.46 1.06 17.31
CA LYS A 153 -2.23 1.09 18.13
C LYS A 153 -2.20 2.21 19.16
N ALA A 154 -2.94 3.30 18.93
CA ALA A 154 -3.02 4.43 19.86
C ALA A 154 -3.54 4.01 21.25
N LYS A 155 -4.28 2.90 21.33
CA LYS A 155 -4.73 2.28 22.59
C LYS A 155 -3.58 1.73 23.44
N ASP A 156 -2.45 1.41 22.81
CA ASP A 156 -1.32 0.72 23.43
C ASP A 156 -0.12 1.66 23.65
N ILE A 157 -0.24 2.95 23.29
CA ILE A 157 0.84 3.95 23.43
C ILE A 157 0.34 5.18 24.20
N HIS A 158 1.25 5.80 24.94
CA HIS A 158 0.95 7.02 25.67
C HIS A 158 0.55 8.16 24.71
N TRP A 159 -0.47 8.94 25.09
CA TRP A 159 -1.07 9.99 24.25
C TRP A 159 -0.08 11.03 23.74
N SER A 160 0.98 11.30 24.52
CA SER A 160 2.05 12.23 24.12
C SER A 160 2.81 11.80 22.85
N GLN A 161 2.69 10.54 22.43
CA GLN A 161 3.29 10.05 21.19
C GLN A 161 2.35 10.10 19.98
N TRP A 162 1.06 10.38 20.17
CA TRP A 162 0.08 10.35 19.07
C TRP A 162 0.40 11.40 18.00
N SER A 163 0.66 12.64 18.41
CA SER A 163 0.99 13.75 17.51
C SER A 163 2.24 13.52 16.68
N LYS A 164 3.20 12.73 17.17
CA LYS A 164 4.40 12.36 16.40
C LYS A 164 4.08 11.54 15.15
N LEU A 165 3.02 10.73 15.21
CA LEU A 165 2.63 9.83 14.12
C LEU A 165 1.51 10.43 13.28
N LEU A 166 0.52 11.06 13.91
CA LEU A 166 -0.72 11.54 13.26
C LEU A 166 -0.72 13.07 13.04
N GLY A 167 0.09 13.82 13.76
CA GLY A 167 0.14 15.28 13.66
C GLY A 167 0.77 15.78 12.37
N GLY A 168 0.69 17.10 12.17
CA GLY A 168 1.27 17.80 11.03
C GLY A 168 0.56 17.55 9.70
N GLY A 169 1.17 18.00 8.62
CA GLY A 169 0.60 17.94 7.28
C GLY A 169 -0.02 19.26 6.81
N SER A 170 -0.52 19.25 5.58
CA SER A 170 -1.29 20.36 5.02
C SER A 170 -2.68 20.45 5.67
N ASP A 171 -3.35 21.60 5.51
CA ASP A 171 -4.74 21.75 5.95
C ASP A 171 -5.65 20.64 5.37
N THR A 172 -5.43 20.28 4.10
CA THR A 172 -6.13 19.17 3.45
C THR A 172 -5.87 17.83 4.15
N GLU A 173 -4.60 17.47 4.38
CA GLU A 173 -4.25 16.21 5.03
C GLU A 173 -4.85 16.16 6.44
N MET A 174 -4.70 17.24 7.21
CA MET A 174 -5.23 17.31 8.57
C MET A 174 -6.76 17.17 8.59
N ALA A 175 -7.47 17.84 7.69
CA ALA A 175 -8.91 17.73 7.57
C ALA A 175 -9.35 16.28 7.28
N ILE A 176 -8.63 15.58 6.41
CA ILE A 176 -8.87 14.17 6.07
C ILE A 176 -8.55 13.23 7.23
N LYS A 177 -7.48 13.47 8.00
CA LYS A 177 -7.19 12.69 9.21
C LYS A 177 -8.33 12.77 10.20
N VAL A 178 -8.83 13.99 10.46
CA VAL A 178 -9.96 14.21 11.36
C VAL A 178 -11.19 13.50 10.84
N SER A 179 -11.52 13.59 9.55
CA SER A 179 -12.70 12.89 9.00
C SER A 179 -12.61 11.38 9.17
N ILE A 180 -11.43 10.78 8.93
CA ILE A 180 -11.19 9.34 9.12
C ILE A 180 -11.28 8.95 10.60
N LEU A 181 -10.68 9.71 11.52
CA LEU A 181 -10.74 9.41 12.95
C LEU A 181 -12.17 9.50 13.49
N THR A 182 -12.94 10.50 13.05
CA THR A 182 -14.37 10.64 13.37
C THR A 182 -15.18 9.45 12.86
N LYS A 183 -14.95 8.99 11.61
CA LYS A 183 -15.55 7.75 11.08
C LYS A 183 -15.22 6.51 11.94
N LEU A 184 -14.01 6.47 12.48
CA LEU A 184 -13.55 5.39 13.36
C LEU A 184 -14.08 5.52 14.79
N GLY A 185 -14.94 6.50 15.08
CA GLY A 185 -15.61 6.69 16.36
C GLY A 185 -14.85 7.55 17.37
N ARG A 186 -13.79 8.26 16.96
CA ARG A 186 -13.19 9.29 17.82
C ARG A 186 -14.00 10.57 17.72
N LEU A 187 -14.78 10.86 18.76
CA LEU A 187 -15.69 12.00 18.80
C LEU A 187 -15.26 13.09 19.79
N ASP A 188 -14.26 12.80 20.62
CA ASP A 188 -13.75 13.76 21.60
C ASP A 188 -12.71 14.69 20.94
N ASP A 189 -13.00 15.99 20.97
CA ASP A 189 -12.13 17.01 20.36
C ASP A 189 -10.76 17.08 21.03
N THR A 190 -10.65 16.75 22.32
CA THR A 190 -9.36 16.72 23.03
C THR A 190 -8.50 15.60 22.48
N ASP A 191 -9.06 14.39 22.33
CA ASP A 191 -8.38 13.26 21.70
C ASP A 191 -7.91 13.60 20.28
N ILE A 192 -8.79 14.19 19.46
CA ILE A 192 -8.44 14.59 18.09
C ILE A 192 -7.33 15.65 18.11
N ALA A 193 -7.40 16.64 19.01
CA ALA A 193 -6.37 17.66 19.14
C ALA A 193 -5.03 17.08 19.60
N LEU A 194 -5.03 16.07 20.48
CA LEU A 194 -3.81 15.37 20.90
C LEU A 194 -3.23 14.50 19.77
N MET A 195 -4.08 13.98 18.88
CA MET A 195 -3.65 13.15 17.75
C MET A 195 -3.17 13.97 16.55
N VAL A 196 -3.97 14.91 16.08
CA VAL A 196 -3.74 15.64 14.81
C VAL A 196 -3.27 17.07 15.05
N GLY A 197 -3.53 17.63 16.24
CA GLY A 197 -3.32 19.04 16.58
C GLY A 197 -4.60 19.86 16.49
N SER A 198 -4.70 20.94 17.26
CA SER A 198 -5.85 21.87 17.21
C SER A 198 -6.03 22.49 15.82
N SER A 199 -4.94 22.69 15.07
CA SER A 199 -4.99 23.10 13.66
C SER A 199 -5.77 22.12 12.78
N GLY A 200 -5.77 20.82 13.12
CA GLY A 200 -6.54 19.82 12.37
C GLY A 200 -8.04 19.97 12.54
N LEU A 201 -8.53 20.26 13.75
CA LEU A 201 -9.94 20.58 13.97
C LEU A 201 -10.36 21.84 13.20
N ILE A 202 -9.51 22.86 13.18
CA ILE A 202 -9.74 24.09 12.42
C ILE A 202 -9.80 23.80 10.91
N ALA A 203 -8.86 23.01 10.40
CA ALA A 203 -8.80 22.62 9.00
C ALA A 203 -10.02 21.80 8.59
N TYR A 204 -10.44 20.83 9.42
CA TYR A 204 -11.66 20.05 9.20
C TYR A 204 -12.90 20.95 9.15
N ASN A 205 -13.08 21.84 10.12
CA ASN A 205 -14.22 22.76 10.15
C ASN A 205 -14.24 23.75 8.98
N ARG A 206 -13.07 24.14 8.46
CA ARG A 206 -12.97 24.96 7.24
C ARG A 206 -13.37 24.15 6.01
N ALA A 207 -12.80 22.97 5.84
CA ALA A 207 -13.13 22.08 4.73
C ALA A 207 -14.62 21.69 4.74
N ALA A 208 -15.19 21.41 5.91
CA ALA A 208 -16.60 21.02 6.04
C ALA A 208 -17.57 22.14 5.64
N ARG A 209 -17.18 23.41 5.86
CA ARG A 209 -17.94 24.58 5.38
C ARG A 209 -17.84 24.76 3.87
N GLN A 210 -16.69 24.46 3.28
CA GLN A 210 -16.43 24.66 1.86
C GLN A 210 -16.99 23.53 0.99
N TYR A 211 -16.85 22.29 1.43
CA TYR A 211 -17.15 21.08 0.65
C TYR A 211 -18.33 20.28 1.20
N GLY A 212 -18.95 20.72 2.30
CA GLY A 212 -19.89 19.92 3.07
C GLY A 212 -19.19 18.91 3.97
N LYS A 213 -19.94 18.17 4.79
CA LYS A 213 -19.37 17.07 5.57
C LYS A 213 -18.86 15.99 4.62
N PHE A 214 -17.54 15.82 4.59
CA PHE A 214 -16.90 14.72 3.89
C PHE A 214 -16.57 13.64 4.91
N TYR A 215 -17.05 12.45 4.58
CA TYR A 215 -16.69 11.23 5.24
C TYR A 215 -15.76 10.51 4.26
#